data_AF-A0AAT9L1A1-F1
#
_entry.id   AF-A0AAT9L1A1-F1
#
_cell.length_a   1.000
_cell.length_b   1.000
_cell.length_c   1.000
_cell.angle_alpha   90.00
_cell.angle_beta   90.00
_cell.angle_gamma   90.00
#
_symmetry.space_group_name_H-M   'P 1'
#
loop_
_entity.id
_entity.type
_entity.pdbx_description
1 polymer ?
#
loop_
_entity_poly.entity_id
_entity_poly.type
_entity_poly.pdbx_seq_one_letter_code
_entity_poly.pdbx_strand_id
1 'polypeptide(L)'
;MPGGAGVRRPDHQTTTRPTAGPAADGGPEDGLPESRGTLPDASGGLPGTGAGAAAPPRPTDPDGVTAEAVLAPYLRGQAADFLRSLRLHREHSAPSDAGGQGTEAASRALRRSARRISGSLHTFRSALDPVWADHLRTELAWLSGTLAREHAYAGRLTRLVDALHQLSGAALPAARGTEPTGSTRPAAGSPGKAPSASSEAQGRAVLGVGAARAGALLERQLTLARTRAHSAALQALGSSRFHAVADAVALLASEVPLAPGTTGRGTEALLEPAERAEQRLIGAVAALPPDESAEPYNEAQDAPWHQARLLLRLHRYAHEVVLGAADPVLTGAGRALDLHRDAAEAAGAAAAAARTPRIAPATAYALGVLHADQRHEVEAARAVFRETWPYAAAMTAP
;
A
#
# COMPACT_ATOMS: atom_id res chain seq x y z
N MET A 1 51.06 -58.51 0.58
CA MET A 1 50.80 -59.15 1.88
C MET A 1 51.38 -58.25 2.97
N PRO A 2 50.67 -57.99 4.08
CA PRO A 2 49.26 -57.64 4.33
C PRO A 2 49.20 -56.20 4.93
N GLY A 3 48.13 -55.56 5.38
CA GLY A 3 46.69 -55.80 5.56
C GLY A 3 46.10 -54.40 5.90
N GLY A 4 44.85 -54.05 5.63
CA GLY A 4 43.64 -54.79 5.93
C GLY A 4 43.06 -54.28 7.26
N ALA A 5 42.21 -53.24 7.23
CA ALA A 5 41.24 -52.95 8.28
C ALA A 5 40.19 -51.95 7.76
N GLY A 6 39.04 -52.48 7.34
CA GLY A 6 37.83 -51.69 7.13
C GLY A 6 37.13 -51.38 8.45
N VAL A 7 36.47 -50.23 8.52
CA VAL A 7 35.45 -49.90 9.54
C VAL A 7 34.41 -49.06 8.81
N ARG A 8 33.33 -49.68 8.31
CA ARG A 8 31.98 -49.67 8.90
C ARG A 8 31.44 -48.29 9.29
N ARG A 9 30.43 -47.85 8.52
CA ARG A 9 29.34 -46.98 9.00
C ARG A 9 28.73 -47.56 10.28
N PRO A 10 28.26 -46.68 11.16
CA PRO A 10 27.05 -46.93 11.91
C PRO A 10 25.97 -45.89 11.56
N ASP A 11 24.80 -46.40 11.16
CA ASP A 11 23.54 -45.69 11.26
C ASP A 11 23.18 -45.52 12.73
N HIS A 12 22.85 -44.30 13.15
CA HIS A 12 22.05 -44.06 14.34
C HIS A 12 21.03 -42.94 14.08
N GLN A 13 19.81 -43.36 13.75
CA GLN A 13 18.61 -42.65 14.17
C GLN A 13 18.46 -42.80 15.68
N THR A 14 18.27 -41.71 16.41
CA THR A 14 17.28 -41.63 17.52
C THR A 14 16.96 -40.16 17.79
N THR A 15 15.69 -39.82 17.53
CA THR A 15 14.82 -38.87 18.22
C THR A 15 15.39 -38.09 19.41
N THR A 16 15.34 -36.75 19.32
CA THR A 16 14.80 -35.88 20.37
C THR A 16 14.32 -34.54 19.78
N ARG A 17 13.02 -34.29 19.92
CA ARG A 17 12.34 -32.98 19.79
C ARG A 17 12.81 -32.08 20.95
N PRO A 18 12.83 -30.75 20.80
CA PRO A 18 11.78 -30.00 21.50
C PRO A 18 11.23 -28.77 20.76
N THR A 19 9.91 -28.63 20.89
CA THR A 19 9.11 -27.39 21.05
C THR A 19 9.32 -26.22 20.08
N ALA A 20 8.57 -26.25 18.98
CA ALA A 20 8.02 -25.03 18.39
C ALA A 20 6.74 -24.65 19.15
N GLY A 21 6.74 -23.47 19.76
CA GLY A 21 5.56 -22.79 20.29
C GLY A 21 5.22 -21.58 19.39
N PRO A 22 3.93 -21.22 19.24
CA PRO A 22 3.43 -20.49 18.07
C PRO A 22 3.07 -19.03 18.36
N ALA A 23 3.11 -18.19 17.33
CA ALA A 23 2.26 -17.01 17.11
C ALA A 23 2.49 -16.54 15.66
N ALA A 24 1.58 -16.75 14.69
CA ALA A 24 0.25 -16.14 14.52
C ALA A 24 0.39 -14.62 14.27
N ASP A 25 -0.24 -13.98 13.29
CA ASP A 25 -1.04 -14.40 12.12
C ASP A 25 -1.36 -13.12 11.33
N GLY A 26 -1.98 -13.23 10.15
CA GLY A 26 -2.83 -12.13 9.64
C GLY A 26 -2.62 -11.72 8.18
N GLY A 27 -2.84 -12.64 7.24
CA GLY A 27 -3.31 -12.29 5.89
C GLY A 27 -4.81 -12.54 5.80
N PRO A 28 -5.62 -11.67 5.18
CA PRO A 28 -7.04 -11.96 5.01
C PRO A 28 -7.34 -12.49 3.61
N GLU A 29 -7.92 -13.68 3.53
CA GLU A 29 -8.82 -14.12 2.46
C GLU A 29 -10.16 -14.61 3.06
N ASP A 30 -11.24 -14.04 2.51
CA ASP A 30 -12.63 -14.47 2.30
C ASP A 30 -13.55 -15.05 3.40
N GLY A 31 -14.79 -14.52 3.44
CA GLY A 31 -15.97 -15.17 4.03
C GLY A 31 -17.10 -14.22 4.44
N LEU A 32 -18.03 -13.90 3.54
CA LEU A 32 -19.34 -13.33 3.87
C LEU A 32 -20.32 -14.45 4.26
N PRO A 33 -21.18 -14.28 5.29
CA PRO A 33 -22.10 -15.34 5.73
C PRO A 33 -23.40 -15.36 4.93
N GLU A 34 -23.71 -16.52 4.33
CA GLU A 34 -25.04 -16.84 3.82
C GLU A 34 -25.97 -17.18 4.99
N SER A 35 -27.06 -16.42 5.12
CA SER A 35 -28.15 -16.72 6.06
C SER A 35 -29.15 -17.67 5.40
N ARG A 36 -29.25 -18.89 5.94
CA ARG A 36 -30.30 -19.86 5.63
C ARG A 36 -31.56 -19.51 6.41
N GLY A 37 -32.57 -19.01 5.69
CA GLY A 37 -33.96 -18.94 6.15
C GLY A 37 -34.83 -19.87 5.31
N THR A 38 -35.20 -21.01 5.88
CA THR A 38 -36.22 -21.95 5.36
C THR A 38 -37.60 -21.48 5.80
N LEU A 39 -38.62 -21.52 4.91
CA LEU A 39 -40.07 -21.75 5.15
C LEU A 39 -40.82 -21.75 3.78
N PRO A 40 -42.07 -22.26 3.66
CA PRO A 40 -42.34 -23.41 2.80
C PRO A 40 -43.22 -23.14 1.56
N ASP A 41 -43.22 -24.20 0.75
CA ASP A 41 -44.06 -24.60 -0.38
C ASP A 41 -45.54 -24.17 -0.31
N ALA A 42 -46.02 -23.57 -1.41
CA ALA A 42 -47.44 -23.41 -1.72
C ALA A 42 -47.64 -23.69 -3.22
N SER A 43 -47.92 -24.96 -3.49
CA SER A 43 -48.42 -25.48 -4.75
C SER A 43 -49.76 -24.84 -5.12
N GLY A 44 -49.87 -24.35 -6.36
CA GLY A 44 -51.11 -23.87 -6.95
C GLY A 44 -50.99 -23.80 -8.46
N GLY A 45 -51.13 -24.94 -9.13
CA GLY A 45 -51.21 -25.00 -10.59
C GLY A 45 -52.56 -24.51 -11.12
N LEU A 46 -52.56 -23.97 -12.34
CA LEU A 46 -53.39 -24.39 -13.48
C LEU A 46 -52.98 -23.60 -14.75
N PRO A 47 -53.25 -24.14 -15.96
CA PRO A 47 -52.53 -23.84 -17.19
C PRO A 47 -53.25 -22.81 -18.09
N GLY A 48 -52.49 -22.16 -18.98
CA GLY A 48 -53.03 -21.26 -19.99
C GLY A 48 -52.08 -21.06 -21.15
N THR A 49 -52.39 -21.70 -22.26
CA THR A 49 -51.81 -21.61 -23.61
C THR A 49 -51.70 -20.17 -24.12
N GLY A 50 -50.58 -19.85 -24.77
CA GLY A 50 -50.43 -18.58 -25.49
C GLY A 50 -49.09 -18.47 -26.21
N ALA A 51 -49.00 -19.06 -27.40
CA ALA A 51 -48.00 -18.69 -28.39
C ALA A 51 -48.14 -17.18 -28.70
N GLY A 52 -47.05 -16.43 -28.63
CA GLY A 52 -47.09 -14.99 -28.92
C GLY A 52 -45.73 -14.33 -28.84
N ALA A 53 -45.14 -14.11 -30.03
CA ALA A 53 -44.13 -13.12 -30.34
C ALA A 53 -42.74 -13.28 -29.67
N ALA A 54 -41.84 -13.90 -30.44
CA ALA A 54 -40.42 -13.56 -30.38
C ALA A 54 -40.28 -12.02 -30.39
N ALA A 55 -39.75 -11.48 -29.30
CA ALA A 55 -39.38 -10.08 -29.22
C ALA A 55 -38.41 -9.79 -30.38
N PRO A 56 -38.64 -8.73 -31.17
CA PRO A 56 -37.72 -8.39 -32.26
C PRO A 56 -36.33 -8.14 -31.67
N PRO A 57 -35.24 -8.54 -32.34
CA PRO A 57 -33.92 -8.09 -31.95
C PRO A 57 -33.96 -6.56 -31.95
N ARG A 58 -33.70 -5.97 -30.77
CA ARG A 58 -33.59 -4.51 -30.67
C ARG A 58 -32.52 -4.07 -31.66
N PRO A 59 -32.74 -2.97 -32.40
CA PRO A 59 -31.77 -2.48 -33.36
C PRO A 59 -30.46 -2.22 -32.60
N THR A 60 -29.42 -2.95 -32.98
CA THR A 60 -28.04 -2.64 -32.61
C THR A 60 -27.76 -1.25 -33.17
N ASP A 61 -27.54 -0.27 -32.29
CA ASP A 61 -27.03 1.03 -32.71
C ASP A 61 -25.79 0.80 -33.60
N PRO A 62 -25.76 1.34 -34.83
CA PRO A 62 -24.74 1.00 -35.81
C PRO A 62 -23.34 1.57 -35.46
N ASP A 63 -23.22 2.37 -34.39
CA ASP A 63 -21.97 2.90 -33.86
C ASP A 63 -21.65 2.42 -32.41
N GLY A 64 -22.33 1.37 -31.94
CA GLY A 64 -22.24 0.89 -30.55
C GLY A 64 -20.86 0.31 -30.20
N VAL A 65 -20.00 1.12 -29.60
CA VAL A 65 -18.74 0.66 -29.01
C VAL A 65 -19.04 -0.41 -27.96
N THR A 66 -18.44 -1.59 -28.09
CA THR A 66 -18.62 -2.68 -27.14
C THR A 66 -17.71 -2.51 -25.92
N ALA A 67 -18.09 -3.10 -24.78
CA ALA A 67 -17.24 -3.17 -23.59
C ALA A 67 -15.86 -3.79 -23.92
N GLU A 68 -15.85 -4.82 -24.76
CA GLU A 68 -14.62 -5.43 -25.28
C GLU A 68 -13.76 -4.44 -26.08
N ALA A 69 -14.38 -3.64 -26.97
CA ALA A 69 -13.68 -2.66 -27.78
C ALA A 69 -13.02 -1.54 -26.96
N VAL A 70 -13.44 -1.33 -25.71
CA VAL A 70 -12.80 -0.37 -24.78
C VAL A 70 -11.76 -1.07 -23.89
N LEU A 71 -12.14 -2.16 -23.23
CA LEU A 71 -11.30 -2.82 -22.24
C LEU A 71 -10.08 -3.50 -22.86
N ALA A 72 -10.25 -4.16 -24.01
CA ALA A 72 -9.17 -4.93 -24.61
C ALA A 72 -8.02 -4.05 -25.12
N PRO A 73 -8.25 -2.95 -25.86
CA PRO A 73 -7.18 -2.03 -26.24
C PRO A 73 -6.47 -1.39 -25.04
N TYR A 74 -7.20 -1.05 -23.97
CA TYR A 74 -6.58 -0.50 -22.75
C TYR A 74 -5.62 -1.51 -22.11
N LEU A 75 -6.06 -2.76 -21.89
CA LEU A 75 -5.24 -3.80 -21.29
C LEU A 75 -4.02 -4.13 -22.17
N ARG A 76 -4.20 -4.23 -23.49
CA ARG A 76 -3.09 -4.41 -24.44
C ARG A 76 -2.09 -3.26 -24.39
N GLY A 77 -2.57 -2.01 -24.30
CA GLY A 77 -1.73 -0.83 -24.13
C GLY A 77 -0.89 -0.88 -22.84
N GLN A 78 -1.53 -1.20 -21.70
CA GLN A 78 -0.80 -1.35 -20.43
C GLN A 78 0.19 -2.52 -20.44
N ALA A 79 -0.15 -3.63 -21.10
CA ALA A 79 0.75 -4.77 -21.30
C ALA A 79 1.96 -4.40 -22.16
N ALA A 80 1.75 -3.65 -23.25
CA ALA A 80 2.84 -3.14 -24.09
C ALA A 80 3.76 -2.19 -23.31
N ASP A 81 3.19 -1.29 -22.49
CA ASP A 81 3.97 -0.41 -21.62
C ASP A 81 4.74 -1.18 -20.54
N PHE A 82 4.16 -2.25 -19.99
CA PHE A 82 4.85 -3.17 -19.08
C PHE A 82 6.08 -3.80 -19.76
N LEU A 83 5.91 -4.41 -20.94
CA LEU A 83 7.01 -5.06 -21.67
C LEU A 83 8.07 -4.04 -22.11
N ARG A 84 7.67 -2.85 -22.55
CA ARG A 84 8.58 -1.75 -22.88
C ARG A 84 9.41 -1.34 -21.66
N SER A 85 8.76 -1.13 -20.51
CA SER A 85 9.44 -0.76 -19.27
C SER A 85 10.36 -1.86 -18.75
N LEU A 86 10.02 -3.13 -18.97
CA LEU A 86 10.88 -4.26 -18.65
C LEU A 86 12.12 -4.31 -19.53
N ARG A 87 11.96 -4.05 -20.83
CA ARG A 87 13.09 -3.96 -21.77
C ARG A 87 14.03 -2.82 -21.37
N LEU A 88 13.48 -1.63 -21.12
CA LEU A 88 14.24 -0.49 -20.63
C LEU A 88 14.94 -0.81 -19.30
N HIS A 89 14.28 -1.51 -18.38
CA HIS A 89 14.91 -1.91 -17.12
C HIS A 89 16.14 -2.79 -17.37
N ARG A 90 16.06 -3.77 -18.29
CA ARG A 90 17.22 -4.61 -18.66
C ARG A 90 18.34 -3.83 -19.35
N GLU A 91 17.99 -2.91 -20.25
CA GLU A 91 18.96 -2.05 -20.95
C GLU A 91 19.74 -1.18 -19.96
N HIS A 92 19.05 -0.51 -19.02
CA HIS A 92 19.68 0.37 -18.03
C HIS A 92 20.32 -0.39 -16.86
N SER A 93 19.97 -1.66 -16.62
CA SER A 93 20.64 -2.51 -15.62
C SER A 93 21.99 -3.06 -16.11
N ALA A 94 22.36 -2.83 -17.37
CA ALA A 94 23.66 -3.22 -17.89
C ALA A 94 24.79 -2.39 -17.24
N PRO A 95 25.96 -3.00 -16.94
CA PRO A 95 27.04 -2.35 -16.18
C PRO A 95 27.71 -1.17 -16.88
N SER A 96 27.39 -0.91 -18.17
CA SER A 96 27.97 0.17 -18.97
C SER A 96 27.31 1.54 -18.74
N ASP A 97 26.08 1.59 -18.21
CA ASP A 97 25.38 2.85 -17.93
C ASP A 97 25.14 3.01 -16.42
N ALA A 98 26.04 3.75 -15.76
CA ALA A 98 25.92 4.15 -14.36
C ALA A 98 24.80 5.20 -14.11
N GLY A 99 23.76 5.21 -14.95
CA GLY A 99 22.61 6.09 -14.86
C GLY A 99 21.50 5.46 -14.01
N GLY A 100 21.69 5.39 -12.68
CA GLY A 100 20.69 4.83 -11.77
C GLY A 100 19.28 5.39 -11.99
N GLN A 101 19.16 6.67 -12.35
CA GLN A 101 17.88 7.33 -12.65
C GLN A 101 17.06 6.64 -13.76
N GLY A 102 17.71 6.09 -14.78
CA GLY A 102 17.05 5.37 -15.87
C GLY A 102 16.43 4.06 -15.40
N THR A 103 17.18 3.28 -14.59
CA THR A 103 16.67 2.04 -13.97
C THR A 103 15.48 2.32 -13.05
N GLU A 104 15.54 3.39 -12.25
CA GLU A 104 14.48 3.77 -11.32
C GLU A 104 13.22 4.25 -12.04
N ALA A 105 13.37 5.04 -13.11
CA ALA A 105 12.27 5.45 -13.97
C ALA A 105 11.60 4.24 -14.63
N ALA A 106 12.39 3.29 -15.15
CA ALA A 106 11.89 2.05 -15.73
C ALA A 106 11.16 1.18 -14.71
N SER A 107 11.72 0.97 -13.51
CA SER A 107 11.04 0.22 -12.44
C SER A 107 9.76 0.92 -11.96
N ARG A 108 9.74 2.26 -11.88
CA ARG A 108 8.51 3.02 -11.59
C ARG A 108 7.45 2.81 -12.66
N ALA A 109 7.82 2.87 -13.94
CA ALA A 109 6.92 2.63 -15.06
C ALA A 109 6.38 1.19 -15.04
N LEU A 110 7.24 0.19 -14.79
CA LEU A 110 6.89 -1.22 -14.67
C LEU A 110 5.87 -1.47 -13.54
N ARG A 111 6.11 -0.88 -12.36
CA ARG A 111 5.16 -0.98 -11.24
C ARG A 111 3.85 -0.26 -11.54
N ARG A 112 3.87 0.82 -12.32
CA ARG A 112 2.67 1.59 -12.68
C ARG A 112 1.77 0.80 -13.61
N SER A 113 2.32 0.22 -14.68
CA SER A 113 1.57 -0.62 -15.62
C SER A 113 1.06 -1.90 -14.93
N ALA A 114 1.88 -2.58 -14.11
CA ALA A 114 1.44 -3.76 -13.35
C ALA A 114 0.24 -3.46 -12.43
N ARG A 115 0.24 -2.32 -11.74
CA ARG A 115 -0.87 -1.91 -10.86
C ARG A 115 -2.12 -1.54 -11.64
N ARG A 116 -1.99 -0.94 -12.82
CA ARG A 116 -3.12 -0.62 -13.72
C ARG A 116 -3.76 -1.89 -14.24
N ILE A 117 -2.96 -2.81 -14.78
CA ILE A 117 -3.44 -4.13 -15.20
C ILE A 117 -4.16 -4.82 -14.03
N SER A 118 -3.49 -4.99 -12.89
CA SER A 118 -4.11 -5.63 -11.71
C SER A 118 -5.38 -4.92 -11.22
N GLY A 119 -5.46 -3.60 -11.33
CA GLY A 119 -6.63 -2.81 -10.94
C GLY A 119 -7.80 -2.98 -11.90
N SER A 120 -7.55 -2.95 -13.21
CA SER A 120 -8.56 -3.21 -14.23
C SER A 120 -9.09 -4.64 -14.14
N LEU A 121 -8.21 -5.63 -13.93
CA LEU A 121 -8.61 -7.02 -13.70
C LEU A 121 -9.47 -7.18 -12.44
N HIS A 122 -9.23 -6.37 -11.40
CA HIS A 122 -10.04 -6.40 -10.17
C HIS A 122 -11.44 -5.82 -10.41
N THR A 123 -11.53 -4.63 -11.02
CA THR A 123 -12.82 -3.95 -11.20
C THR A 123 -13.68 -4.64 -12.24
N PHE A 124 -13.10 -5.03 -13.39
CA PHE A 124 -13.83 -5.63 -14.51
C PHE A 124 -13.78 -7.16 -14.51
N ARG A 125 -13.60 -7.78 -13.33
CA ARG A 125 -13.52 -9.24 -13.16
C ARG A 125 -14.71 -9.99 -13.79
N SER A 126 -15.92 -9.41 -13.77
CA SER A 126 -17.12 -10.02 -14.35
C SER A 126 -17.12 -10.06 -15.89
N ALA A 127 -16.27 -9.26 -16.54
CA ALA A 127 -16.13 -9.24 -18.00
C ALA A 127 -15.01 -10.16 -18.51
N LEU A 128 -14.16 -10.67 -17.61
CA LEU A 128 -12.95 -11.44 -17.91
C LEU A 128 -13.07 -12.86 -17.37
N ASP A 129 -12.24 -13.78 -17.85
CA ASP A 129 -12.11 -15.09 -17.20
C ASP A 129 -11.68 -14.90 -15.73
N PRO A 130 -12.53 -15.26 -14.74
CA PRO A 130 -12.27 -14.98 -13.34
C PRO A 130 -11.05 -15.72 -12.80
N VAL A 131 -10.81 -16.97 -13.23
CA VAL A 131 -9.70 -17.79 -12.72
C VAL A 131 -8.37 -17.23 -13.20
N TRP A 132 -8.29 -16.92 -14.50
CA TRP A 132 -7.13 -16.26 -15.09
C TRP A 132 -6.88 -14.87 -14.46
N ALA A 133 -7.92 -14.05 -14.31
CA ALA A 133 -7.79 -12.70 -13.77
C ALA A 133 -7.28 -12.72 -12.32
N ASP A 134 -7.79 -13.60 -11.46
CA ASP A 134 -7.37 -13.69 -10.06
C ASP A 134 -5.93 -14.22 -9.91
N HIS A 135 -5.55 -15.21 -10.74
CA HIS A 135 -4.17 -15.69 -10.79
C HIS A 135 -3.20 -14.56 -11.20
N LEU A 136 -3.46 -13.90 -12.33
CA LEU A 136 -2.58 -12.84 -12.83
C LEU A 136 -2.51 -11.65 -11.86
N ARG A 137 -3.62 -11.29 -11.19
CA ARG A 137 -3.64 -10.24 -10.15
C ARG A 137 -2.72 -10.58 -8.98
N THR A 138 -2.78 -11.82 -8.49
CA THR A 138 -1.94 -12.29 -7.38
C THR A 138 -0.46 -12.17 -7.74
N GLU A 139 -0.10 -12.58 -8.94
CA GLU A 139 1.27 -12.52 -9.44
C GLU A 139 1.76 -11.09 -9.67
N LEU A 140 0.94 -10.21 -10.26
CA LEU A 140 1.27 -8.79 -10.45
C LEU A 140 1.37 -8.05 -9.11
N ALA A 141 0.55 -8.40 -8.12
CA ALA A 141 0.65 -7.86 -6.77
C ALA A 141 1.97 -8.27 -6.10
N TRP A 142 2.35 -9.54 -6.19
CA TRP A 142 3.64 -10.05 -5.72
C TRP A 142 4.82 -9.30 -6.38
N LEU A 143 4.83 -9.20 -7.72
CA LEU A 143 5.90 -8.55 -8.48
C LEU A 143 6.00 -7.06 -8.12
N SER A 144 4.87 -6.34 -8.21
CA SER A 144 4.84 -4.89 -7.97
C SER A 144 5.17 -4.52 -6.52
N GLY A 145 4.83 -5.37 -5.55
CA GLY A 145 5.20 -5.25 -4.15
C GLY A 145 6.70 -5.48 -3.95
N THR A 146 7.25 -6.55 -4.52
CA THR A 146 8.69 -6.87 -4.42
C THR A 146 9.55 -5.74 -4.98
N LEU A 147 9.22 -5.23 -6.16
CA LEU A 147 9.93 -4.12 -6.81
C LEU A 147 9.73 -2.77 -6.13
N ALA A 148 8.72 -2.60 -5.26
CA ALA A 148 8.47 -1.34 -4.57
C ALA A 148 9.30 -1.17 -3.30
N ARG A 149 9.69 -2.28 -2.65
CA ARG A 149 10.32 -2.27 -1.32
C ARG A 149 11.61 -1.46 -1.28
N GLU A 150 12.49 -1.66 -2.26
CA GLU A 150 13.77 -0.93 -2.31
C GLU A 150 13.55 0.59 -2.29
N HIS A 151 12.67 1.08 -3.16
CA HIS A 151 12.32 2.50 -3.25
C HIS A 151 11.61 3.02 -2.00
N ALA A 152 10.74 2.20 -1.39
CA ALA A 152 10.07 2.57 -0.15
C ALA A 152 11.07 2.77 0.99
N TYR A 153 12.08 1.89 1.13
CA TYR A 153 13.13 2.07 2.13
C TYR A 153 14.00 3.31 1.85
N ALA A 154 14.33 3.57 0.58
CA ALA A 154 15.09 4.76 0.19
C ALA A 154 14.32 6.05 0.51
N GLY A 155 13.06 6.16 0.08
CA GLY A 155 12.23 7.33 0.34
C GLY A 155 11.97 7.55 1.83
N ARG A 156 11.75 6.47 2.59
CA ARG A 156 11.58 6.54 4.05
C ARG A 156 12.84 7.01 4.76
N LEU A 157 14.01 6.57 4.31
CA LEU A 157 15.29 7.04 4.86
C LEU A 157 15.47 8.54 4.64
N THR A 158 15.28 9.02 3.41
CA THR A 158 15.35 10.45 3.08
C THR A 158 14.40 11.26 3.96
N ARG A 159 13.11 10.85 4.03
CA ARG A 159 12.10 11.52 4.85
C ARG A 159 12.49 11.63 6.32
N LEU A 160 12.94 10.53 6.93
CA LEU A 160 13.29 10.51 8.36
C LEU A 160 14.56 11.31 8.68
N VAL A 161 15.55 11.27 7.79
CA VAL A 161 16.78 12.06 7.95
C VAL A 161 16.47 13.54 7.79
N ASP A 162 15.67 13.93 6.80
CA ASP A 162 15.26 15.32 6.60
C ASP A 162 14.46 15.85 7.80
N ALA A 163 13.51 15.06 8.33
CA ALA A 163 12.75 15.40 9.53
C ALA A 163 13.66 15.57 10.76
N LEU A 164 14.65 14.68 10.95
CA LEU A 164 15.64 14.83 12.03
C LEU A 164 16.47 16.12 11.92
N HIS A 165 16.86 16.51 10.70
CA HIS A 165 17.58 17.77 10.48
C HIS A 165 16.70 18.98 10.82
N GLN A 166 15.43 18.96 10.42
CA GLN A 166 14.48 20.03 10.74
C GLN A 166 14.24 20.14 12.26
N LEU A 167 14.04 19.01 12.94
CA LEU A 167 13.84 18.94 14.40
C LEU A 167 15.10 19.32 15.19
N SER A 168 16.29 19.05 14.66
CA SER A 168 17.56 19.46 15.28
C SER A 168 17.89 20.93 15.08
N GLY A 169 17.36 21.56 14.01
CA GLY A 169 17.52 22.99 13.73
C GLY A 169 16.48 23.87 14.42
N ALA A 170 15.27 23.35 14.67
CA ALA A 170 14.21 24.03 15.39
C ALA A 170 14.42 23.96 16.92
N ALA A 171 14.15 25.05 17.65
CA ALA A 171 14.08 25.01 19.10
C ALA A 171 12.89 24.13 19.52
N LEU A 172 13.17 22.91 20.00
CA LEU A 172 12.14 21.98 20.47
C LEU A 172 11.29 22.66 21.57
N PRO A 173 9.95 22.61 21.50
CA PRO A 173 9.09 23.15 22.55
C PRO A 173 9.35 22.40 23.86
N ALA A 174 9.46 23.14 24.96
CA ALA A 174 9.66 22.56 26.28
C ALA A 174 8.52 21.58 26.61
N ALA A 175 8.87 20.37 27.06
CA ALA A 175 7.90 19.39 27.52
C ALA A 175 7.03 20.01 28.62
N ARG A 176 5.70 20.02 28.44
CA ARG A 176 4.77 20.46 29.49
C ARG A 176 4.84 19.47 30.64
N GLY A 177 5.59 19.82 31.67
CA GLY A 177 5.58 19.15 32.95
C GLY A 177 4.25 19.42 33.65
N THR A 178 3.64 18.35 34.18
CA THR A 178 2.48 18.33 35.05
C THR A 178 2.56 19.36 36.17
N GLU A 179 1.54 20.21 36.29
CA GLU A 179 1.33 21.09 37.43
C GLU A 179 1.08 20.27 38.71
N PRO A 180 1.86 20.46 39.79
CA PRO A 180 1.47 19.98 41.10
C PRO A 180 0.53 21.02 41.73
N THR A 181 -0.75 20.64 41.85
CA THR A 181 -1.72 21.31 42.70
C THR A 181 -1.28 21.19 44.16
N GLY A 182 -0.91 22.31 44.77
CA GLY A 182 -0.46 22.36 46.15
C GLY A 182 -0.40 23.79 46.68
N SER A 183 -1.54 24.29 47.16
CA SER A 183 -1.66 25.57 47.85
C SER A 183 -0.78 25.61 49.10
N THR A 184 0.28 26.41 49.10
CA THR A 184 0.82 27.02 50.32
C THR A 184 1.50 28.36 50.00
N ARG A 185 1.04 29.39 50.72
CA ARG A 185 1.41 30.82 50.70
C ARG A 185 2.92 31.10 50.71
N PRO A 186 3.44 32.14 50.02
CA PRO A 186 4.88 32.38 49.92
C PRO A 186 5.42 33.14 51.14
N ALA A 187 6.50 32.63 51.72
CA ALA A 187 7.42 33.39 52.55
C ALA A 187 8.66 33.75 51.71
N ALA A 188 9.11 34.99 51.86
CA ALA A 188 10.22 35.58 51.13
C ALA A 188 11.54 34.81 51.32
N GLY A 189 12.22 34.50 50.20
CA GLY A 189 13.57 33.95 50.21
C GLY A 189 13.96 33.30 48.87
N SER A 190 14.96 33.91 48.21
CA SER A 190 15.69 33.45 47.01
C SER A 190 15.08 33.80 45.64
N PRO A 191 15.79 34.55 44.77
CA PRO A 191 15.40 34.64 43.37
C PRO A 191 15.62 33.26 42.74
N GLY A 192 14.53 32.68 42.24
CA GLY A 192 14.56 31.47 41.42
C GLY A 192 15.53 31.68 40.26
N LYS A 193 16.61 30.90 40.24
CA LYS A 193 17.58 30.85 39.17
C LYS A 193 16.84 30.44 37.89
N ALA A 194 16.59 31.40 37.00
CA ALA A 194 16.22 31.12 35.62
C ALA A 194 17.19 30.06 35.06
N PRO A 195 16.73 29.09 34.26
CA PRO A 195 17.64 28.15 33.61
C PRO A 195 18.72 28.97 32.91
N SER A 196 19.98 28.79 33.31
CA SER A 196 21.07 29.54 32.70
C SER A 196 21.13 29.15 31.22
N ALA A 197 21.38 30.11 30.32
CA ALA A 197 21.52 29.85 28.89
C ALA A 197 22.55 28.73 28.58
N SER A 198 23.51 28.50 29.48
CA SER A 198 24.44 27.37 29.46
C SER A 198 23.80 25.99 29.67
N SER A 199 22.77 25.87 30.52
CA SER A 199 22.04 24.62 30.75
C SER A 199 21.17 24.26 29.55
N GLU A 200 20.54 25.26 28.92
CA GLU A 200 19.77 25.07 27.68
C GLU A 200 20.68 24.75 26.49
N ALA A 201 21.86 25.37 26.40
CA ALA A 201 22.86 25.04 25.40
C ALA A 201 23.38 23.61 25.57
N GLN A 202 23.62 23.17 26.82
CA GLN A 202 24.04 21.80 27.13
C GLN A 202 22.93 20.78 26.81
N GLY A 203 21.67 21.10 27.13
CA GLY A 203 20.51 20.28 26.75
C GLY A 203 20.38 20.13 25.23
N ARG A 204 20.53 21.24 24.49
CA ARG A 204 20.54 21.24 23.01
C ARG A 204 21.68 20.42 22.44
N ALA A 205 22.88 20.48 23.03
CA ALA A 205 24.01 19.67 22.60
C ALA A 205 23.76 18.17 22.80
N VAL A 206 23.18 17.75 23.94
CA VAL A 206 22.84 16.35 24.19
C VAL A 206 21.73 15.86 23.24
N LEU A 207 20.74 16.70 22.94
CA LEU A 207 19.68 16.40 21.97
C LEU A 207 20.24 16.30 20.54
N GLY A 208 21.16 17.18 20.16
CA GLY A 208 21.87 17.11 18.88
C GLY A 208 22.68 15.82 18.73
N VAL A 209 23.40 15.40 19.78
CA VAL A 209 24.10 14.10 19.80
C VAL A 209 23.11 12.93 19.73
N GLY A 210 21.97 13.02 20.41
CA GLY A 210 20.88 12.05 20.34
C GLY A 210 20.31 11.89 18.94
N ALA A 211 20.00 13.01 18.27
CA ALA A 211 19.49 13.07 16.90
C ALA A 211 20.51 12.54 15.88
N ALA A 212 21.78 12.92 15.99
CA ALA A 212 22.85 12.40 15.12
C ALA A 212 22.98 10.88 15.24
N ARG A 213 22.94 10.34 16.48
CA ARG A 213 22.96 8.88 16.71
C ARG A 213 21.69 8.19 16.21
N ALA A 214 20.53 8.83 16.32
CA ALA A 214 19.27 8.31 15.78
C ALA A 214 19.31 8.24 14.25
N GLY A 215 19.81 9.29 13.60
CA GLY A 215 20.04 9.34 12.16
C GLY A 215 20.96 8.21 11.70
N ALA A 216 22.13 8.06 12.33
CA ALA A 216 23.07 6.98 12.00
C ALA A 216 22.47 5.57 12.20
N LEU A 217 21.63 5.38 13.23
CA LEU A 217 20.94 4.12 13.46
C LEU A 217 19.93 3.82 12.34
N LEU A 218 19.09 4.80 11.99
CA LEU A 218 18.09 4.67 10.93
C LEU A 218 18.74 4.44 9.56
N GLU A 219 19.79 5.20 9.26
CA GLU A 219 20.58 5.05 8.03
C GLU A 219 21.14 3.63 7.90
N ARG A 220 21.77 3.12 8.96
CA ARG A 220 22.26 1.74 8.99
C ARG A 220 21.12 0.73 8.76
N GLN A 221 20.01 0.84 9.49
CA GLN A 221 18.92 -0.13 9.40
C GLN A 221 18.22 -0.11 8.04
N LEU A 222 17.86 1.08 7.54
CA LEU A 222 17.14 1.23 6.28
C LEU A 222 18.04 0.97 5.08
N THR A 223 19.33 1.27 5.14
CA THR A 223 20.30 0.88 4.11
C THR A 223 20.42 -0.64 4.02
N LEU A 224 20.55 -1.33 5.17
CA LEU A 224 20.57 -2.80 5.19
C LEU A 224 19.26 -3.40 4.65
N ALA A 225 18.11 -2.84 5.02
CA ALA A 225 16.81 -3.26 4.50
C ALA A 225 16.70 -3.04 2.99
N ARG A 226 17.19 -1.89 2.50
CA ARG A 226 17.27 -1.56 1.07
C ARG A 226 18.13 -2.56 0.32
N THR A 227 19.35 -2.86 0.78
CA THR A 227 20.23 -3.84 0.12
C THR A 227 19.59 -5.22 0.05
N ARG A 228 18.94 -5.67 1.14
CA ARG A 228 18.20 -6.95 1.13
C ARG A 228 17.03 -6.92 0.14
N ALA A 229 16.28 -5.83 0.10
CA ALA A 229 15.17 -5.65 -0.84
C ALA A 229 15.66 -5.61 -2.30
N HIS A 230 16.80 -4.99 -2.55
CA HIS A 230 17.44 -4.94 -3.85
C HIS A 230 17.85 -6.35 -4.33
N SER A 231 18.56 -7.12 -3.49
CA SER A 231 18.91 -8.51 -3.82
C SER A 231 17.67 -9.38 -4.04
N ALA A 232 16.62 -9.22 -3.21
CA ALA A 232 15.36 -9.94 -3.39
C ALA A 232 14.64 -9.57 -4.71
N ALA A 233 14.69 -8.29 -5.12
CA ALA A 233 14.16 -7.84 -6.40
C ALA A 233 14.91 -8.47 -7.58
N LEU A 234 16.25 -8.48 -7.55
CA LEU A 234 17.06 -9.13 -8.59
C LEU A 234 16.80 -10.64 -8.67
N GLN A 235 16.69 -11.33 -7.52
CA GLN A 235 16.34 -12.75 -7.46
C GLN A 235 14.94 -13.01 -8.02
N ALA A 236 13.95 -12.17 -7.69
CA ALA A 236 12.61 -12.28 -8.23
C ALA A 236 12.59 -12.11 -9.75
N LEU A 237 13.30 -11.11 -10.29
CA LEU A 237 13.40 -10.87 -11.74
C LEU A 237 14.12 -12.00 -12.50
N GLY A 238 14.98 -12.77 -11.83
CA GLY A 238 15.63 -13.95 -12.40
C GLY A 238 14.87 -15.27 -12.19
N SER A 239 13.70 -15.22 -11.54
CA SER A 239 12.95 -16.43 -11.18
C SER A 239 12.05 -16.92 -12.33
N SER A 240 11.80 -18.24 -12.38
CA SER A 240 10.81 -18.83 -13.29
C SER A 240 9.40 -18.24 -13.09
N ARG A 241 9.05 -17.92 -11.83
CA ARG A 241 7.80 -17.24 -11.48
C ARG A 241 7.66 -15.91 -12.22
N PHE A 242 8.70 -15.08 -12.23
CA PHE A 242 8.67 -13.82 -12.97
C PHE A 242 8.54 -14.03 -14.48
N HIS A 243 9.26 -15.01 -15.05
CA HIS A 243 9.15 -15.31 -16.48
C HIS A 243 7.73 -15.73 -16.86
N ALA A 244 7.06 -16.56 -16.06
CA ALA A 244 5.66 -16.91 -16.28
C ALA A 244 4.72 -15.69 -16.27
N VAL A 245 4.97 -14.71 -15.40
CA VAL A 245 4.22 -13.44 -15.40
C VAL A 245 4.49 -12.62 -16.65
N ALA A 246 5.76 -12.50 -17.06
CA ALA A 246 6.13 -11.77 -18.26
C ALA A 246 5.49 -12.40 -19.52
N ASP A 247 5.45 -13.73 -19.59
CA ASP A 247 4.82 -14.48 -20.68
C ASP A 247 3.29 -14.30 -20.66
N ALA A 248 2.65 -14.36 -19.49
CA ALA A 248 1.22 -14.09 -19.35
C ALA A 248 0.85 -12.66 -19.78
N VAL A 249 1.68 -11.67 -19.45
CA VAL A 249 1.50 -10.27 -19.90
C VAL A 249 1.78 -10.13 -21.41
N ALA A 250 2.71 -10.90 -21.97
CA ALA A 250 2.95 -10.92 -23.42
C ALA A 250 1.76 -11.52 -24.19
N LEU A 251 1.14 -12.57 -23.66
CA LEU A 251 -0.11 -13.11 -24.20
C LEU A 251 -1.23 -12.08 -24.09
N LEU A 252 -1.36 -11.39 -22.95
CA LEU A 252 -2.34 -10.31 -22.73
C LEU A 252 -2.20 -9.16 -23.75
N ALA A 253 -0.98 -8.87 -24.21
CA ALA A 253 -0.75 -7.85 -25.24
C ALA A 253 -1.35 -8.23 -26.61
N SER A 254 -1.59 -9.52 -26.86
CA SER A 254 -2.16 -10.03 -28.12
C SER A 254 -3.65 -10.36 -27.96
N GLU A 255 -4.02 -11.08 -26.89
CA GLU A 255 -5.37 -11.61 -26.68
C GLU A 255 -5.81 -11.36 -25.23
N VAL A 256 -7.07 -10.93 -25.07
CA VAL A 256 -7.67 -10.66 -23.77
C VAL A 256 -8.68 -11.76 -23.47
N PRO A 257 -8.48 -12.57 -22.41
CA PRO A 257 -9.41 -13.64 -22.04
C PRO A 257 -10.74 -13.08 -21.50
N LEU A 258 -11.72 -12.95 -22.38
CA LEU A 258 -13.06 -12.49 -22.03
C LEU A 258 -13.92 -13.63 -21.48
N ALA A 259 -14.80 -13.33 -20.53
CA ALA A 259 -15.76 -14.32 -20.04
C ALA A 259 -16.77 -14.69 -21.13
N PRO A 260 -17.30 -15.92 -21.15
CA PRO A 260 -18.34 -16.32 -22.08
C PRO A 260 -19.56 -15.38 -22.03
N GLY A 261 -20.06 -14.96 -23.19
CA GLY A 261 -21.26 -14.11 -23.29
C GLY A 261 -21.05 -12.63 -22.94
N THR A 262 -19.80 -12.16 -22.91
CA THR A 262 -19.47 -10.72 -22.80
C THR A 262 -19.28 -10.05 -24.16
N THR A 263 -19.05 -10.84 -25.20
CA THR A 263 -18.94 -10.42 -26.60
C THR A 263 -20.21 -9.69 -27.05
N GLY A 264 -20.07 -8.46 -27.54
CA GLY A 264 -21.20 -7.67 -28.03
C GLY A 264 -22.00 -6.92 -26.95
N ARG A 265 -21.63 -6.99 -25.66
CA ARG A 265 -22.22 -6.09 -24.66
C ARG A 265 -21.77 -4.66 -24.91
N GLY A 266 -22.70 -3.71 -24.77
CA GLY A 266 -22.40 -2.27 -24.82
C GLY A 266 -21.48 -1.82 -23.69
N THR A 267 -21.01 -0.59 -23.77
CA THR A 267 -20.16 0.06 -22.75
C THR A 267 -20.80 0.10 -21.35
N GLU A 268 -22.13 0.02 -21.25
CA GLU A 268 -22.88 -0.10 -19.99
C GLU A 268 -22.36 -1.24 -19.08
N ALA A 269 -21.87 -2.34 -19.67
CA ALA A 269 -21.30 -3.45 -18.91
C ALA A 269 -19.98 -3.11 -18.19
N LEU A 270 -19.31 -2.01 -18.58
CA LEU A 270 -18.16 -1.46 -17.86
C LEU A 270 -18.56 -0.34 -16.89
N LEU A 271 -19.65 0.38 -17.17
CA LEU A 271 -20.14 1.44 -16.29
C LEU A 271 -20.57 0.88 -14.93
N GLU A 272 -21.33 -0.21 -14.91
CA GLU A 272 -21.86 -0.80 -13.67
C GLU A 272 -20.74 -1.25 -12.69
N PRO A 273 -19.66 -1.94 -13.12
CA PRO A 273 -18.50 -2.18 -12.27
C PRO A 273 -17.74 -0.92 -11.82
N ALA A 274 -17.65 0.11 -12.67
CA ALA A 274 -16.96 1.35 -12.35
C ALA A 274 -17.72 2.18 -11.29
N GLU A 275 -19.05 2.28 -11.42
CA GLU A 275 -19.93 2.88 -10.43
C GLU A 275 -19.88 2.13 -9.10
N ARG A 276 -19.86 0.80 -9.12
CA ARG A 276 -19.68 -0.01 -7.90
C ARG A 276 -18.35 0.29 -7.22
N ALA A 277 -17.27 0.51 -7.97
CA ALA A 277 -15.98 0.88 -7.41
C ALA A 277 -16.02 2.28 -6.78
N GLU A 278 -16.73 3.23 -7.39
CA GLU A 278 -16.99 4.56 -6.82
C GLU A 278 -17.80 4.50 -5.53
N GLN A 279 -18.91 3.75 -5.52
CA GLN A 279 -19.75 3.57 -4.34
C GLN A 279 -18.98 2.93 -3.18
N ARG A 280 -18.13 1.93 -3.45
CA ARG A 280 -17.25 1.34 -2.44
C ARG A 280 -16.26 2.35 -1.87
N LEU A 281 -15.70 3.21 -2.72
CA LEU A 281 -14.80 4.28 -2.29
C LEU A 281 -15.54 5.30 -1.41
N ILE A 282 -16.69 5.80 -1.85
CA ILE A 282 -17.52 6.75 -1.09
C ILE A 282 -17.91 6.13 0.26
N GLY A 283 -18.38 4.88 0.27
CA GLY A 283 -18.74 4.17 1.51
C GLY A 283 -17.55 3.98 2.46
N ALA A 284 -16.37 3.65 1.93
CA ALA A 284 -15.17 3.52 2.75
C ALA A 284 -14.69 4.87 3.31
N VAL A 285 -14.81 5.96 2.55
CA VAL A 285 -14.50 7.32 3.00
C VAL A 285 -15.49 7.79 4.05
N ALA A 286 -16.78 7.51 3.86
CA ALA A 286 -17.83 7.82 4.85
C ALA A 286 -17.64 7.04 6.16
N ALA A 287 -17.02 5.86 6.12
CA ALA A 287 -16.69 5.06 7.30
C ALA A 287 -15.35 5.44 7.98
N LEU A 288 -14.64 6.46 7.49
CA LEU A 288 -13.38 6.89 8.12
C LEU A 288 -13.62 7.51 9.50
N PRO A 289 -12.69 7.31 10.46
CA PRO A 289 -12.84 7.84 11.80
C PRO A 289 -12.86 9.38 11.80
N PRO A 290 -13.79 10.01 12.56
CA PRO A 290 -13.85 11.46 12.70
C PRO A 290 -12.72 11.97 13.61
N ASP A 291 -12.17 13.16 13.30
CA ASP A 291 -11.02 13.74 14.01
C ASP A 291 -11.23 13.91 15.52
N GLU A 292 -12.43 14.29 15.92
CA GLU A 292 -12.72 14.68 17.32
C GLU A 292 -12.76 13.48 18.28
N SER A 293 -12.82 12.25 17.74
CA SER A 293 -12.90 11.01 18.52
C SER A 293 -11.57 10.27 18.68
N ALA A 294 -10.50 10.78 18.05
CA ALA A 294 -9.24 10.04 17.95
C ALA A 294 -8.35 10.29 19.18
N GLU A 295 -8.04 9.20 19.91
CA GLU A 295 -6.88 9.21 20.81
C GLU A 295 -5.62 9.59 20.00
N PRO A 296 -4.79 10.53 20.50
CA PRO A 296 -3.57 10.93 19.82
C PRO A 296 -2.71 9.71 19.49
N TYR A 297 -2.24 9.65 18.24
CA TYR A 297 -1.32 8.62 17.76
C TYR A 297 -1.84 7.17 17.70
N ASN A 298 -3.16 6.95 17.64
CA ASN A 298 -3.69 5.59 17.50
C ASN A 298 -3.41 4.98 16.10
N GLU A 299 -2.47 4.02 16.05
CA GLU A 299 -2.07 3.31 14.81
C GLU A 299 -3.19 2.44 14.21
N ALA A 300 -4.16 1.97 15.03
CA ALA A 300 -5.26 1.14 14.53
C ALA A 300 -6.16 1.89 13.54
N GLN A 301 -6.15 3.23 13.60
CA GLN A 301 -6.90 4.07 12.67
C GLN A 301 -6.29 4.06 11.27
N ASP A 302 -5.01 3.72 11.09
CA ASP A 302 -4.34 3.82 9.79
C ASP A 302 -4.88 2.80 8.75
N ALA A 303 -5.43 1.67 9.22
CA ALA A 303 -5.92 0.61 8.35
C ALA A 303 -7.11 1.04 7.46
N PRO A 304 -8.19 1.65 8.00
CA PRO A 304 -9.24 2.27 7.18
C PRO A 304 -8.72 3.27 6.13
N TRP A 305 -7.74 4.12 6.49
CA TRP A 305 -7.14 5.07 5.56
C TRP A 305 -6.35 4.39 4.43
N HIS A 306 -5.61 3.31 4.75
CA HIS A 306 -4.94 2.50 3.74
C HIS A 306 -5.92 1.79 2.80
N GLN A 307 -7.07 1.35 3.32
CA GLN A 307 -8.14 0.76 2.52
C GLN A 307 -8.79 1.79 1.59
N ALA A 308 -9.12 2.99 2.08
CA ALA A 308 -9.62 4.08 1.26
C ALA A 308 -8.65 4.43 0.13
N ARG A 309 -7.34 4.44 0.41
CA ARG A 309 -6.29 4.64 -0.61
C ARG A 309 -6.27 3.56 -1.68
N LEU A 310 -6.46 2.30 -1.31
CA LEU A 310 -6.56 1.21 -2.27
C LEU A 310 -7.78 1.39 -3.17
N LEU A 311 -8.94 1.65 -2.58
CA LEU A 311 -10.19 1.86 -3.32
C LEU A 311 -10.13 3.08 -4.25
N LEU A 312 -9.52 4.18 -3.81
CA LEU A 312 -9.32 5.37 -4.64
C LEU A 312 -8.48 5.06 -5.88
N ARG A 313 -7.42 4.25 -5.71
CA ARG A 313 -6.59 3.81 -6.84
C ARG A 313 -7.36 2.91 -7.80
N LEU A 314 -8.18 1.99 -7.29
CA LEU A 314 -9.01 1.10 -8.10
C LEU A 314 -10.05 1.89 -8.91
N HIS A 315 -10.74 2.84 -8.27
CA HIS A 315 -11.69 3.72 -8.94
C HIS A 315 -10.99 4.57 -10.02
N ARG A 316 -9.81 5.15 -9.75
CA ARG A 316 -9.03 5.88 -10.77
C ARG A 316 -8.68 4.99 -11.98
N TYR A 317 -8.29 3.74 -11.76
CA TYR A 317 -7.99 2.83 -12.87
C TYR A 317 -9.26 2.42 -13.64
N ALA A 318 -10.39 2.27 -12.97
CA ALA A 318 -11.68 2.01 -13.62
C ALA A 318 -12.09 3.20 -14.50
N HIS A 319 -11.93 4.42 -13.98
CA HIS A 319 -12.20 5.65 -14.70
C HIS A 319 -11.26 5.84 -15.91
N GLU A 320 -9.97 5.52 -15.77
CA GLU A 320 -9.02 5.51 -16.90
C GLU A 320 -9.47 4.58 -18.03
N VAL A 321 -10.12 3.45 -17.72
CA VAL A 321 -10.67 2.52 -18.73
C VAL A 321 -11.92 3.08 -19.39
N VAL A 322 -12.87 3.58 -18.59
CA VAL A 322 -14.19 4.01 -19.08
C VAL A 322 -14.11 5.33 -19.85
N LEU A 323 -13.37 6.32 -19.36
CA LEU A 323 -13.28 7.66 -19.96
C LEU A 323 -11.99 7.89 -20.75
N GLY A 324 -11.07 6.92 -20.78
CA GLY A 324 -9.79 7.02 -21.48
C GLY A 324 -8.76 7.96 -20.83
N ALA A 325 -9.10 8.58 -19.70
CA ALA A 325 -8.25 9.50 -18.97
C ALA A 325 -8.41 9.37 -17.45
N ALA A 326 -7.36 9.73 -16.71
CA ALA A 326 -7.42 9.81 -15.26
C ALA A 326 -8.20 11.07 -14.84
N ASP A 327 -9.05 10.93 -13.82
CA ASP A 327 -9.76 12.07 -13.24
C ASP A 327 -8.77 13.02 -12.54
N PRO A 328 -8.63 14.28 -13.01
CA PRO A 328 -7.74 15.25 -12.38
C PRO A 328 -8.21 15.63 -10.96
N VAL A 329 -9.51 15.58 -10.68
CA VAL A 329 -10.11 16.02 -9.41
C VAL A 329 -9.61 15.16 -8.23
N LEU A 330 -9.48 13.85 -8.46
CA LEU A 330 -9.01 12.90 -7.44
C LEU A 330 -7.49 12.92 -7.21
N THR A 331 -6.74 13.72 -7.98
CA THR A 331 -5.27 13.77 -7.86
C THR A 331 -4.82 14.33 -6.50
N GLY A 332 -5.49 15.37 -6.01
CA GLY A 332 -5.21 15.98 -4.70
C GLY A 332 -5.44 14.99 -3.56
N ALA A 333 -6.64 14.40 -3.51
CA ALA A 333 -7.02 13.40 -2.52
C ALA A 333 -6.10 12.16 -2.57
N GLY A 334 -5.76 11.67 -3.77
CA GLY A 334 -4.82 10.57 -3.93
C GLY A 334 -3.43 10.88 -3.39
N ARG A 335 -2.92 12.09 -3.62
CA ARG A 335 -1.63 12.55 -3.10
C ARG A 335 -1.64 12.66 -1.57
N ALA A 336 -2.73 13.17 -0.98
CA ALA A 336 -2.88 13.24 0.47
C ALA A 336 -2.82 11.85 1.12
N LEU A 337 -3.49 10.84 0.54
CA LEU A 337 -3.43 9.45 1.03
C LEU A 337 -2.05 8.81 0.84
N ASP A 338 -1.31 9.16 -0.22
CA ASP A 338 0.09 8.74 -0.38
C ASP A 338 0.97 9.33 0.73
N LEU A 339 0.84 10.63 1.03
CA LEU A 339 1.57 11.28 2.14
C LEU A 339 1.22 10.67 3.50
N HIS A 340 -0.06 10.40 3.76
CA HIS A 340 -0.52 9.69 4.96
C HIS A 340 0.20 8.35 5.11
N ARG A 341 0.24 7.55 4.04
CA ARG A 341 0.90 6.24 4.06
C ARG A 341 2.41 6.38 4.35
N ASP A 342 3.08 7.30 3.67
CA ASP A 342 4.52 7.48 3.81
C ASP A 342 4.88 7.95 5.24
N ALA A 343 4.08 8.85 5.82
CA ALA A 343 4.23 9.31 7.20
C ALA A 343 3.95 8.20 8.22
N ALA A 344 2.90 7.39 8.04
CA ALA A 344 2.59 6.26 8.93
C ALA A 344 3.70 5.19 8.90
N GLU A 345 4.20 4.83 7.71
CA GLU A 345 5.32 3.90 7.57
C GLU A 345 6.63 4.45 8.17
N ALA A 346 6.86 5.77 8.07
CA ALA A 346 8.00 6.45 8.69
C ALA A 346 7.90 6.46 10.22
N ALA A 347 6.73 6.77 10.78
CA ALA A 347 6.46 6.71 12.22
C ALA A 347 6.68 5.29 12.78
N GLY A 348 6.21 4.27 12.06
CA GLY A 348 6.42 2.86 12.42
C GLY A 348 7.89 2.46 12.40
N ALA A 349 8.68 2.97 11.45
CA ALA A 349 10.12 2.73 11.39
C ALA A 349 10.88 3.42 12.55
N ALA A 350 10.51 4.65 12.92
CA ALA A 350 11.07 5.33 14.08
C ALA A 350 10.77 4.57 15.39
N ALA A 351 9.52 4.12 15.57
CA ALA A 351 9.12 3.31 16.72
C ALA A 351 9.85 1.95 16.77
N ALA A 352 10.03 1.29 15.63
CA ALA A 352 10.80 0.05 15.54
C ALA A 352 12.28 0.28 15.89
N ALA A 353 12.87 1.38 15.42
CA ALA A 353 14.25 1.73 15.75
C ALA A 353 14.43 2.02 17.26
N ALA A 354 13.44 2.65 17.90
CA ALA A 354 13.46 2.93 19.34
C ALA A 354 13.44 1.65 20.21
N ARG A 355 12.95 0.52 19.67
CA ARG A 355 12.98 -0.79 20.33
C ARG A 355 14.33 -1.53 20.18
N THR A 356 15.32 -0.93 19.53
CA THR A 356 16.65 -1.54 19.37
C THR A 356 17.34 -1.66 20.74
N PRO A 357 17.90 -2.83 21.10
CA PRO A 357 18.57 -3.00 22.38
C PRO A 357 19.83 -2.12 22.48
N ARG A 358 20.15 -1.67 23.71
CA ARG A 358 21.37 -0.91 24.06
C ARG A 358 21.54 0.44 23.34
N ILE A 359 20.45 1.09 22.95
CA ILE A 359 20.50 2.49 22.49
C ILE A 359 20.63 3.45 23.67
N ALA A 360 21.29 4.59 23.46
CA ALA A 360 21.41 5.61 24.50
C ALA A 360 20.05 6.30 24.76
N PRO A 361 19.73 6.73 26.00
CA PRO A 361 18.46 7.41 26.30
C PRO A 361 18.19 8.64 25.43
N ALA A 362 19.21 9.45 25.14
CA ALA A 362 19.10 10.61 24.24
C ALA A 362 18.70 10.21 22.80
N THR A 363 19.16 9.05 22.33
CA THR A 363 18.78 8.50 21.01
C THR A 363 17.34 8.01 21.02
N ALA A 364 16.92 7.32 22.09
CA ALA A 364 15.54 6.89 22.27
C ALA A 364 14.57 8.09 22.31
N TYR A 365 14.94 9.15 23.02
CA TYR A 365 14.17 10.40 23.07
C TYR A 365 14.04 11.03 21.68
N ALA A 366 15.15 11.16 20.93
CA ALA A 366 15.12 11.72 19.58
C ALA A 366 14.23 10.89 18.63
N LEU A 367 14.25 9.56 18.72
CA LEU A 367 13.36 8.68 17.95
C LEU A 367 11.88 8.82 18.37
N GLY A 368 11.61 9.09 19.65
CA GLY A 368 10.26 9.38 20.14
C GLY A 368 9.71 10.70 19.61
N VAL A 369 10.52 11.76 19.61
CA VAL A 369 10.15 13.05 19.00
C VAL A 369 9.92 12.90 17.50
N LEU A 370 10.81 12.19 16.81
CA LEU A 370 10.65 11.90 15.38
C LEU A 370 9.37 11.10 15.10
N HIS A 371 9.04 10.11 15.93
CA HIS A 371 7.79 9.37 15.80
C HIS A 371 6.58 10.32 15.94
N ALA A 372 6.56 11.15 16.98
CA ALA A 372 5.47 12.12 17.20
C ALA A 372 5.31 13.11 16.04
N ASP A 373 6.43 13.64 15.52
CA ASP A 373 6.46 14.49 14.32
C ASP A 373 5.81 13.79 13.11
N GLN A 374 6.18 12.54 12.84
CA GLN A 374 5.59 11.77 11.75
C GLN A 374 4.11 11.42 11.98
N ARG A 375 3.65 11.31 13.23
CA ARG A 375 2.22 11.15 13.54
C ARG A 375 1.42 12.44 13.31
N HIS A 376 2.00 13.61 13.60
CA HIS A 376 1.37 14.88 13.23
C HIS A 376 1.27 15.04 11.71
N GLU A 377 2.28 14.59 10.96
CA GLU A 377 2.22 14.56 9.50
C GLU A 377 1.12 13.62 8.96
N VAL A 378 0.86 12.50 9.65
CA VAL A 378 -0.30 11.63 9.35
C VAL A 378 -1.60 12.41 9.52
N GLU A 379 -1.79 13.10 10.66
CA GLU A 379 -2.97 13.92 10.94
C GLU A 379 -3.13 15.06 9.93
N ALA A 380 -2.06 15.78 9.60
CA ALA A 380 -2.05 16.82 8.58
C ALA A 380 -2.48 16.28 7.20
N ALA A 381 -1.99 15.09 6.82
CA ALA A 381 -2.40 14.44 5.57
C ALA A 381 -3.89 14.05 5.57
N ARG A 382 -4.46 13.66 6.73
CA ARG A 382 -5.91 13.40 6.87
C ARG A 382 -6.72 14.68 6.68
N ALA A 383 -6.27 15.79 7.25
CA ALA A 383 -6.92 17.10 7.08
C ALA A 383 -6.90 17.53 5.60
N VAL A 384 -5.73 17.49 4.95
CA VAL A 384 -5.59 17.80 3.52
C VAL A 384 -6.46 16.89 2.66
N PHE A 385 -6.56 15.60 2.99
CA PHE A 385 -7.46 14.70 2.27
C PHE A 385 -8.92 15.17 2.36
N ARG A 386 -9.40 15.54 3.55
CA ARG A 386 -10.78 16.01 3.73
C ARG A 386 -11.06 17.31 2.98
N GLU A 387 -10.10 18.23 2.93
CA GLU A 387 -10.21 19.48 2.15
C GLU A 387 -10.23 19.23 0.63
N THR A 388 -9.45 18.25 0.17
CA THR A 388 -9.30 17.95 -1.27
C THR A 388 -10.30 16.90 -1.78
N TRP A 389 -11.10 16.29 -0.90
CA TRP A 389 -12.07 15.26 -1.27
C TRP A 389 -13.28 15.89 -1.97
N PRO A 390 -13.51 15.60 -3.27
CA PRO A 390 -14.51 16.33 -4.06
C PRO A 390 -15.95 16.04 -3.65
N TYR A 391 -16.22 14.89 -3.03
CA TYR A 391 -17.55 14.52 -2.55
C TYR A 391 -17.82 14.99 -1.11
N ALA A 392 -16.92 15.77 -0.51
CA ALA A 392 -17.08 16.30 0.84
C ALA A 392 -18.33 17.19 0.98
N ALA A 393 -18.67 17.97 -0.06
CA ALA A 393 -19.87 18.80 -0.08
C ALA A 393 -21.19 17.99 -0.16
N ALA A 394 -21.13 16.75 -0.65
CA ALA A 394 -22.29 15.85 -0.70
C ALA A 394 -22.50 15.09 0.63
N MET A 395 -21.46 14.96 1.46
CA MET A 395 -21.53 14.32 2.78
C MET A 395 -21.97 15.26 3.90
N THR A 396 -21.99 16.58 3.67
CA THR A 396 -22.45 17.60 4.62
C THR A 396 -23.92 18.01 4.44
N ALA A 397 -24.65 17.36 3.54
CA ALA A 397 -26.10 17.55 3.45
C ALA A 397 -26.81 16.75 4.57
N PRO A 398 -27.54 17.41 5.50
CA PRO A 398 -28.21 16.76 6.62
C PRO A 398 -29.40 15.89 6.23
#